data_AF-A0A818AU14-F1
#
_entry.id   AF-A0A818AU14-F1
#
_cell.length_a   1.000
_cell.length_b   1.000
_cell.length_c   1.000
_cell.angle_alpha   90.00
_cell.angle_beta   90.00
_cell.angle_gamma   90.00
#
_symmetry.space_group_name_H-M   'P 1'
#
loop_
_entity.id
_entity.type
_entity.pdbx_description
1 polymer ?
#
loop_
_entity_poly.entity_id
_entity_poly.type
_entity_poly.pdbx_seq_one_letter_code
_entity_poly.pdbx_strand_id
1 'polypeptide(L)'
;MSLVLYSSSESDDDYDNQRNNIKRFKPQLPSVNIQLENEIDLLEKNFQIKTNDRIRLFPHERGNWSLSIYAFVECSSHLDTMIDDLIEIFNNKNENWKRLLEFHISLSKTFPIRFHHIESIRKGLQHELSISMKKFSTRIENVKILNNEDESTSFLVFTLDQDQQFSKLVEIIDKILREHLYPSYYENPCFHISFAYSIEKNQQEKQPNEWNEKCVVR
;
A
#
# COMPACT_ATOMS: atom_id res chain seq x y z
N MET A 1 28.23 -21.64 -64.62
CA MET A 1 26.84 -22.10 -64.85
C MET A 1 26.00 -21.50 -63.71
N SER A 2 25.59 -20.24 -63.81
CA SER A 2 24.30 -19.75 -64.35
C SER A 2 23.06 -20.21 -63.56
N LEU A 3 22.75 -19.48 -62.49
CA LEU A 3 21.39 -19.21 -62.02
C LEU A 3 20.82 -18.11 -62.93
N VAL A 4 19.61 -18.25 -63.50
CA VAL A 4 18.61 -17.15 -63.70
C VAL A 4 17.26 -17.74 -64.14
N LEU A 5 16.28 -17.53 -63.26
CA LEU A 5 14.91 -16.98 -63.44
C LEU A 5 14.22 -17.11 -64.81
N TYR A 6 13.04 -17.72 -64.80
CA TYR A 6 12.06 -17.61 -65.88
C TYR A 6 11.21 -16.35 -65.69
N SER A 7 11.16 -15.51 -66.72
CA SER A 7 10.33 -14.31 -66.81
C SER A 7 9.10 -14.55 -67.70
N SER A 8 8.11 -13.69 -67.46
CA SER A 8 7.09 -13.19 -68.40
C SER A 8 5.87 -14.06 -68.69
N SER A 9 4.71 -13.53 -68.28
CA SER A 9 3.69 -13.15 -69.25
C SER A 9 2.77 -12.08 -68.63
N GLU A 10 3.15 -10.81 -68.81
CA GLU A 10 2.20 -9.71 -68.85
C GLU A 10 1.60 -9.68 -70.24
N SER A 11 0.28 -9.83 -70.32
CA SER A 11 -0.50 -9.55 -71.52
C SER A 11 -1.79 -8.88 -71.05
N ASP A 12 -1.81 -7.56 -71.22
CA ASP A 12 -2.97 -6.70 -71.13
C ASP A 12 -4.03 -7.15 -72.14
N ASP A 13 -5.28 -7.25 -71.70
CA ASP A 13 -6.44 -7.02 -72.55
C ASP A 13 -7.59 -6.50 -71.67
N ASP A 14 -7.70 -5.17 -71.62
CA ASP A 14 -8.86 -4.42 -71.16
C ASP A 14 -10.00 -4.60 -72.18
N TYR A 15 -11.06 -5.33 -71.81
CA TYR A 15 -12.41 -5.08 -72.34
C TYR A 15 -13.47 -5.28 -71.26
N ASP A 16 -14.07 -4.16 -70.90
CA ASP A 16 -15.15 -3.97 -69.94
C ASP A 16 -16.46 -4.70 -70.30
N ASN A 17 -17.27 -4.90 -69.26
CA ASN A 17 -18.71 -5.21 -69.24
C ASN A 17 -19.16 -6.69 -69.18
N GLN A 18 -19.36 -7.19 -67.96
CA GLN A 18 -20.69 -7.63 -67.50
C GLN A 18 -20.73 -7.85 -65.98
N ARG A 19 -21.52 -7.01 -65.30
CA ARG A 19 -21.81 -7.09 -63.86
C ARG A 19 -22.59 -8.37 -63.53
N ASN A 20 -21.96 -9.32 -62.85
CA ASN A 20 -22.66 -10.34 -62.06
C ASN A 20 -22.36 -10.13 -60.57
N ASN A 21 -23.33 -9.54 -59.87
CA ASN A 21 -23.30 -9.30 -58.41
C ASN A 21 -23.35 -10.63 -57.65
N ILE A 22 -22.19 -11.24 -57.35
CA ILE A 22 -22.12 -12.28 -56.32
C ILE A 22 -21.84 -11.58 -54.98
N LYS A 23 -22.91 -11.31 -54.23
CA LYS A 23 -22.83 -10.79 -52.86
C LYS A 23 -22.09 -11.82 -51.99
N ARG A 24 -20.84 -11.57 -51.65
CA ARG A 24 -20.10 -12.35 -50.64
C ARG A 24 -20.76 -12.13 -49.27
N PHE A 25 -21.52 -13.12 -48.80
CA PHE A 25 -22.01 -13.14 -47.42
C PHE A 25 -20.81 -13.34 -46.49
N LYS A 26 -20.47 -12.32 -45.70
CA LYS A 26 -19.60 -12.50 -44.53
C LYS A 26 -20.47 -13.03 -43.39
N PRO A 27 -20.26 -14.26 -42.89
CA PRO A 27 -21.00 -14.74 -41.73
C PRO A 27 -20.61 -13.87 -40.53
N GLN A 28 -21.57 -13.15 -39.96
CA GLN A 28 -21.36 -12.48 -38.69
C GLN A 28 -21.49 -13.53 -37.58
N LEU A 29 -20.45 -13.68 -36.77
CA LEU A 29 -20.51 -14.51 -35.57
C LEU A 29 -21.51 -13.87 -34.59
N PRO A 30 -22.35 -14.66 -33.91
CA PRO A 30 -23.23 -14.14 -32.89
C PRO A 30 -22.40 -13.52 -31.78
N SER A 31 -22.81 -12.34 -31.31
CA SER A 31 -22.21 -11.68 -30.15
C SER A 31 -22.42 -12.57 -28.92
N VAL A 32 -21.34 -13.22 -28.47
CA VAL A 32 -21.31 -13.96 -27.21
C VAL A 32 -21.32 -12.92 -26.09
N ASN A 33 -22.47 -12.70 -25.47
CA ASN A 33 -22.55 -11.99 -24.20
C ASN A 33 -22.12 -12.97 -23.10
N ILE A 34 -20.86 -12.87 -22.68
CA ILE A 34 -20.39 -13.55 -21.47
C ILE A 34 -20.87 -12.71 -20.29
N GLN A 35 -22.05 -12.99 -19.76
CA GLN A 35 -22.46 -12.50 -18.44
C GLN A 35 -21.72 -13.31 -17.38
N LEU A 36 -20.55 -12.82 -16.97
CA LEU A 36 -19.96 -13.19 -15.68
C LEU A 36 -20.62 -12.32 -14.61
N GLU A 37 -21.80 -12.73 -14.14
CA GLU A 37 -22.24 -12.31 -12.82
C GLU A 37 -21.42 -13.10 -11.80
N ASN A 38 -20.33 -12.50 -11.34
CA ASN A 38 -19.51 -13.07 -10.28
C ASN A 38 -20.30 -12.99 -8.97
N GLU A 39 -20.82 -14.12 -8.48
CA GLU A 39 -21.41 -14.24 -7.13
C GLU A 39 -20.44 -13.76 -6.01
N ILE A 40 -19.15 -13.67 -6.33
CA ILE A 40 -18.08 -13.13 -5.49
C ILE A 40 -18.28 -11.63 -5.19
N ASP A 41 -18.76 -10.82 -6.15
CA ASP A 41 -18.91 -9.36 -5.96
C ASP A 41 -19.96 -9.03 -4.88
N LEU A 42 -20.98 -9.88 -4.73
CA LEU A 42 -22.01 -9.75 -3.69
C LEU A 42 -21.48 -10.17 -2.31
N LEU A 43 -20.59 -11.16 -2.24
CA LEU A 43 -19.91 -11.57 -1.00
C LEU A 43 -18.89 -10.51 -0.56
N GLU A 44 -18.19 -9.87 -1.50
CA GLU A 44 -17.22 -8.80 -1.22
C GLU A 44 -17.88 -7.51 -0.68
N LYS A 45 -19.05 -7.12 -1.21
CA LYS A 45 -19.86 -6.01 -0.67
C LYS A 45 -20.27 -6.27 0.78
N ASN A 46 -20.64 -7.50 1.12
CA ASN A 46 -21.02 -7.88 2.47
C ASN A 46 -19.83 -7.93 3.45
N PHE A 47 -18.61 -8.17 2.95
CA PHE A 47 -17.38 -8.12 3.76
C PHE A 47 -16.97 -6.68 4.12
N GLN A 48 -17.18 -5.71 3.22
CA GLN A 48 -16.87 -4.30 3.49
C GLN A 48 -17.73 -3.70 4.61
N ILE A 49 -18.95 -4.21 4.81
CA ILE A 49 -19.88 -3.69 5.82
C ILE A 49 -19.53 -4.20 7.25
N LYS A 50 -18.71 -5.25 7.39
CA LYS A 50 -18.46 -5.93 8.68
C LYS A 50 -17.09 -5.69 9.31
N THR A 51 -16.20 -4.90 8.72
CA THR A 51 -14.89 -4.63 9.35
C THR A 51 -14.95 -3.38 10.23
N ASN A 52 -15.42 -3.57 11.46
CA ASN A 52 -14.94 -2.95 12.71
C ASN A 52 -14.17 -1.62 12.52
N ASP A 53 -14.82 -0.46 12.68
CA ASP A 53 -14.27 0.92 12.78
C ASP A 53 -13.10 1.32 11.84
N ARG A 54 -12.72 0.49 10.85
CA ARG A 54 -11.52 0.64 10.02
C ARG A 54 -11.94 0.98 8.61
N ILE A 55 -11.59 2.18 8.17
CA ILE A 55 -11.87 2.69 6.83
C ILE A 55 -10.74 2.25 5.89
N ARG A 56 -11.08 1.68 4.73
CA ARG A 56 -10.10 1.37 3.68
C ARG A 56 -9.76 2.65 2.90
N LEU A 57 -8.48 2.86 2.66
CA LEU A 57 -7.96 4.04 1.93
C LEU A 57 -8.18 3.94 0.42
N PHE A 58 -8.27 2.72 -0.12
CA PHE A 58 -8.51 2.46 -1.53
C PHE A 58 -9.46 1.27 -1.70
N PRO A 59 -10.30 1.27 -2.75
CA PRO A 59 -11.16 0.15 -3.07
C PRO A 59 -10.33 -1.09 -3.41
N HIS A 60 -10.85 -2.28 -3.10
CA HIS A 60 -10.20 -3.51 -3.55
C HIS A 60 -10.34 -3.63 -5.08
N GLU A 61 -9.23 -3.84 -5.76
CA GLU A 61 -9.19 -4.20 -7.17
C GLU A 61 -8.51 -5.56 -7.29
N ARG A 62 -9.05 -6.44 -8.14
CA ARG A 62 -8.51 -7.80 -8.29
C ARG A 62 -7.05 -7.75 -8.76
N GLY A 63 -6.16 -8.38 -7.98
CA GLY A 63 -4.72 -8.38 -8.24
C GLY A 63 -3.96 -7.20 -7.61
N ASN A 64 -4.66 -6.29 -6.95
CA ASN A 64 -4.11 -5.20 -6.15
C ASN A 64 -4.12 -5.57 -4.66
N TRP A 65 -2.94 -5.52 -4.03
CA TRP A 65 -2.74 -5.85 -2.62
C TRP A 65 -2.27 -4.62 -1.87
N SER A 66 -2.62 -4.53 -0.58
CA SER A 66 -2.07 -3.50 0.30
C SER A 66 -0.73 -3.97 0.84
N LEU A 67 0.35 -3.24 0.56
CA LEU A 67 1.67 -3.51 1.13
C LEU A 67 2.09 -2.37 2.07
N SER A 68 2.64 -2.75 3.21
CA SER A 68 3.42 -1.89 4.10
C SER A 68 4.68 -2.64 4.54
N ILE A 69 5.75 -1.91 4.74
CA ILE A 69 7.03 -2.41 5.25
C ILE A 69 7.24 -1.79 6.62
N TYR A 70 7.53 -2.62 7.60
CA TYR A 70 7.74 -2.20 8.98
C TYR A 70 8.77 -3.08 9.67
N ALA A 71 9.40 -2.56 10.73
CA ALA A 71 10.18 -3.36 11.67
C ALA A 71 9.27 -3.81 12.81
N PHE A 72 9.23 -5.12 13.06
CA PHE A 72 8.50 -5.67 14.20
C PHE A 72 9.23 -5.35 15.51
N VAL A 73 8.48 -4.97 16.55
CA VAL A 73 9.01 -4.70 17.88
C VAL A 73 8.49 -5.75 18.85
N GLU A 74 9.39 -6.54 19.40
CA GLU A 74 9.08 -7.44 20.50
C GLU A 74 9.10 -6.66 21.82
N CYS A 75 7.98 -6.66 22.53
CA CYS A 75 7.85 -5.98 23.81
C CYS A 75 8.20 -6.92 24.96
N SER A 76 8.94 -6.39 25.93
CA SER A 76 9.13 -7.06 27.22
C SER A 76 7.89 -6.87 28.09
N SER A 77 7.67 -7.79 29.03
CA SER A 77 6.55 -7.71 29.98
C SER A 77 6.50 -6.39 30.76
N HIS A 78 7.66 -5.81 31.08
CA HIS A 78 7.75 -4.52 31.78
C HIS A 78 7.22 -3.37 30.93
N LEU A 79 7.51 -3.39 29.62
CA LEU A 79 7.02 -2.41 28.67
C LEU A 79 5.50 -2.59 28.51
N ASP A 80 5.01 -3.82 28.47
CA ASP A 80 3.58 -4.09 28.41
C ASP A 80 2.81 -3.53 29.61
N THR A 81 3.30 -3.73 30.84
CA THR A 81 2.69 -3.15 32.04
C THR A 81 2.74 -1.63 32.01
N MET A 82 3.86 -1.04 31.61
CA MET A 82 3.98 0.42 31.49
C MET A 82 2.98 0.99 30.47
N ILE A 83 2.72 0.29 29.36
CA ILE A 83 1.68 0.69 28.40
C ILE A 83 0.29 0.64 29.04
N ASP A 84 -0.03 -0.39 29.82
CA ASP A 84 -1.34 -0.49 30.50
C ASP A 84 -1.53 0.68 31.47
N ASP A 85 -0.53 0.96 32.29
CA ASP A 85 -0.55 2.07 33.25
C ASP A 85 -0.73 3.42 32.54
N LEU A 86 -0.02 3.63 31.42
CA LEU A 86 -0.16 4.85 30.61
C LEU A 86 -1.57 4.97 30.05
N ILE A 87 -2.11 3.91 29.45
CA ILE A 87 -3.47 3.91 28.89
C ILE A 87 -4.51 4.19 29.99
N GLU A 88 -4.34 3.62 31.18
CA GLU A 88 -5.22 3.90 32.32
C GLU A 88 -5.16 5.38 32.73
N ILE A 89 -3.96 5.97 32.81
CA ILE A 89 -3.77 7.39 33.12
C ILE A 89 -4.45 8.29 32.07
N PHE A 90 -4.33 7.96 30.79
CA PHE A 90 -4.99 8.71 29.72
C PHE A 90 -6.52 8.55 29.75
N ASN A 91 -7.01 7.33 29.97
CA ASN A 91 -8.45 7.06 30.04
C ASN A 91 -9.12 7.69 31.27
N ASN A 92 -8.38 7.85 32.38
CA ASN A 92 -8.84 8.61 33.55
C ASN A 92 -9.17 10.08 33.25
N LYS A 93 -8.68 10.63 32.12
CA LYS A 93 -9.01 11.98 31.65
C LYS A 93 -10.24 12.03 30.71
N ASN A 94 -11.10 11.01 30.73
CA ASN A 94 -12.25 10.83 29.82
C ASN A 94 -11.86 10.67 28.34
N GLU A 95 -10.69 10.10 28.08
CA GLU A 95 -10.28 9.71 26.74
C GLU A 95 -10.60 8.23 26.53
N ASN A 96 -10.87 7.80 25.28
CA ASN A 96 -11.24 6.42 24.97
C ASN A 96 -10.12 5.77 24.15
N TRP A 97 -8.98 5.54 24.81
CA TRP A 97 -7.83 4.88 24.22
C TRP A 97 -7.94 3.37 24.32
N LYS A 98 -7.79 2.71 23.17
CA LYS A 98 -7.79 1.26 23.02
C LYS A 98 -6.35 0.79 22.78
N ARG A 99 -5.92 -0.23 23.52
CA ARG A 99 -4.57 -0.83 23.41
C ARG A 99 -4.37 -1.51 22.05
N LEU A 100 -3.17 -1.37 21.49
CA LEU A 100 -2.69 -2.15 20.35
C LEU A 100 -2.00 -3.44 20.83
N LEU A 101 -2.19 -4.52 20.08
CA LEU A 101 -1.61 -5.83 20.40
C LEU A 101 -0.27 -6.08 19.69
N GLU A 102 -0.05 -5.40 18.56
CA GLU A 102 1.14 -5.59 17.72
C GLU A 102 1.88 -4.27 17.57
N PHE A 103 3.15 -4.28 17.98
CA PHE A 103 4.01 -3.12 17.95
C PHE A 103 4.95 -3.18 16.76
N HIS A 104 5.05 -2.08 16.04
CA HIS A 104 5.90 -1.99 14.88
C HIS A 104 6.36 -0.55 14.65
N ILE A 105 7.41 -0.42 13.86
CA ILE A 105 7.93 0.85 13.36
C ILE A 105 7.69 0.88 11.86
N SER A 106 6.83 1.77 11.40
CA SER A 106 6.52 1.93 9.98
C SER A 106 7.73 2.46 9.20
N LEU A 107 8.14 1.76 8.14
CA LEU A 107 9.29 2.09 7.28
C LEU A 107 8.90 2.40 5.83
N SER A 108 7.65 2.14 5.46
CA SER A 108 7.05 2.59 4.21
C SER A 108 5.66 3.15 4.47
N LYS A 109 5.15 3.94 3.52
CA LYS A 109 3.71 4.18 3.44
C LYS A 109 2.99 2.88 3.08
N THR A 110 1.70 2.83 3.37
CA THR A 110 0.83 1.79 2.81
C THR A 110 0.52 2.14 1.36
N PHE A 111 0.79 1.23 0.43
CA PHE A 111 0.51 1.48 -0.99
C PHE A 111 -0.05 0.23 -1.70
N PRO A 112 -0.82 0.43 -2.78
CA PRO A 112 -1.29 -0.65 -3.65
C PRO A 112 -0.14 -1.26 -4.44
N ILE A 113 0.02 -2.58 -4.38
CA ILE A 113 1.00 -3.36 -5.14
C ILE A 113 0.32 -4.44 -5.99
N ARG A 114 0.84 -4.65 -7.20
CA ARG A 114 0.45 -5.79 -8.03
C ARG A 114 1.12 -7.07 -7.54
N PHE A 115 0.38 -8.17 -7.51
CA PHE A 115 0.86 -9.47 -7.03
C PHE A 115 2.24 -9.89 -7.59
N HIS A 116 2.48 -9.68 -8.89
CA HIS A 116 3.73 -10.06 -9.55
C HIS A 116 4.95 -9.24 -9.09
N HIS A 117 4.77 -8.06 -8.50
CA HIS A 117 5.87 -7.24 -7.98
C HIS A 117 6.29 -7.64 -6.55
N ILE A 118 5.41 -8.32 -5.78
CA ILE A 118 5.66 -8.62 -4.36
C ILE A 118 6.96 -9.40 -4.16
N GLU A 119 7.14 -10.48 -4.92
CA GLU A 119 8.31 -11.36 -4.75
C GLU A 119 9.62 -10.69 -5.20
N SER A 120 9.56 -9.81 -6.21
CA SER A 120 10.72 -9.02 -6.64
C SER A 120 11.17 -8.06 -5.55
N ILE A 121 10.24 -7.30 -4.96
CA ILE A 121 10.54 -6.36 -3.87
C ILE A 121 11.05 -7.12 -2.65
N ARG A 122 10.42 -8.24 -2.28
CA ARG A 122 10.83 -9.05 -1.14
C ARG A 122 12.29 -9.51 -1.26
N LYS A 123 12.68 -10.02 -2.44
CA LYS A 123 14.06 -10.46 -2.70
C LYS A 123 15.04 -9.28 -2.73
N GLY A 124 14.66 -8.16 -3.36
CA GLY A 124 15.48 -6.95 -3.39
C GLY A 124 15.77 -6.42 -1.99
N LEU A 125 14.74 -6.30 -1.16
CA LEU A 125 14.87 -5.90 0.24
C LEU A 125 15.75 -6.86 1.03
N GLN A 126 15.51 -8.17 0.91
CA GLN A 126 16.30 -9.18 1.61
C GLN A 126 17.79 -9.10 1.25
N HIS A 127 18.10 -8.89 -0.02
CA HIS A 127 19.47 -8.77 -0.52
C HIS A 127 20.14 -7.49 0.00
N GLU A 128 19.56 -6.32 -0.24
CA GLU A 128 20.13 -5.03 0.14
C GLU A 128 20.28 -4.89 1.67
N LEU A 129 19.27 -5.33 2.44
CA LEU A 129 19.34 -5.29 3.90
C LEU A 129 20.43 -6.22 4.44
N SER A 130 20.68 -7.37 3.80
CA SER A 130 21.72 -8.30 4.24
C SER A 130 23.15 -7.78 4.03
N ILE A 131 23.34 -6.88 3.05
CA ILE A 131 24.65 -6.34 2.69
C ILE A 131 24.89 -5.01 3.40
N SER A 132 23.88 -4.14 3.44
CA SER A 132 24.03 -2.74 3.80
C SER A 132 23.71 -2.44 5.26
N MET A 133 22.93 -3.28 5.94
CA MET A 133 22.46 -3.01 7.30
C MET A 133 23.00 -4.00 8.33
N LYS A 134 23.46 -3.47 9.47
CA LYS A 134 23.77 -4.24 10.67
C LYS A 134 22.67 -4.03 11.71
N LYS A 135 22.56 -4.96 12.66
CA LYS A 135 21.68 -4.77 13.81
C LYS A 135 22.11 -3.52 14.57
N PHE A 136 21.15 -2.67 14.91
CA PHE A 136 21.35 -1.47 15.71
C PHE A 136 20.31 -1.40 16.82
N SER A 137 20.55 -0.54 17.81
CA SER A 137 19.62 -0.26 18.89
C SER A 137 19.25 1.20 18.87
N THR A 138 18.02 1.50 19.30
CA THR A 138 17.50 2.86 19.46
C THR A 138 16.90 3.02 20.85
N ARG A 139 16.51 4.23 21.20
CA ARG A 139 15.88 4.58 22.48
C ARG A 139 14.55 5.27 22.23
N ILE A 140 13.62 5.04 23.14
CA ILE A 140 12.39 5.83 23.22
C ILE A 140 12.77 7.21 23.76
N GLU A 141 12.38 8.25 23.03
CA GLU A 141 12.67 9.64 23.36
C GLU A 141 11.52 10.26 24.14
N ASN A 142 10.29 10.15 23.61
CA ASN A 142 9.12 10.81 24.19
C ASN A 142 7.82 10.04 23.90
N VAL A 143 6.73 10.46 24.54
CA VAL A 143 5.37 10.02 24.24
C VAL A 143 4.66 11.15 23.51
N LYS A 144 4.09 10.89 22.33
CA LYS A 144 3.32 11.87 21.55
C LYS A 144 1.97 11.29 21.12
N ILE A 145 1.03 12.19 20.83
CA ILE A 145 -0.24 11.85 20.16
C ILE A 145 -0.08 12.24 18.70
N LEU A 146 -0.31 11.29 17.80
CA LEU A 146 -0.15 11.48 16.37
C LEU A 146 -1.41 11.02 15.65
N ASN A 147 -1.81 11.76 14.62
CA ASN A 147 -3.03 11.47 13.88
C ASN A 147 -2.70 10.80 12.54
N ASN A 148 -3.62 9.98 12.06
CA ASN A 148 -3.59 9.53 10.68
C ASN A 148 -3.81 10.69 9.70
N GLU A 149 -3.47 10.45 8.44
CA GLU A 149 -3.61 11.43 7.34
C GLU A 149 -5.04 11.97 7.20
N ASP A 150 -6.05 11.16 7.49
CA ASP A 150 -7.47 11.48 7.42
C ASP A 150 -8.06 12.00 8.74
N GLU A 151 -7.23 12.19 9.77
CA GLU A 151 -7.59 12.70 11.11
C GLU A 151 -8.77 11.95 11.79
N SER A 152 -9.10 10.74 11.32
CA SER A 152 -10.18 9.91 11.86
C SER A 152 -9.75 9.11 13.09
N THR A 153 -8.45 8.91 13.26
CA THR A 153 -7.86 8.09 14.32
C THR A 153 -6.60 8.76 14.87
N SER A 154 -6.59 8.94 16.18
CA SER A 154 -5.42 9.38 16.93
C SER A 154 -4.71 8.17 17.50
N PHE A 155 -3.39 8.23 17.57
CA PHE A 155 -2.51 7.19 18.10
C PHE A 155 -1.66 7.77 19.21
N LEU A 156 -1.59 7.06 20.34
CA LEU A 156 -0.56 7.27 21.34
C LEU A 156 0.67 6.49 20.92
N VAL A 157 1.81 7.18 20.87
CA VAL A 157 3.04 6.60 20.37
C VAL A 157 4.22 6.89 21.27
N PHE A 158 5.20 5.99 21.23
CA PHE A 158 6.57 6.27 21.64
C PHE A 158 7.35 6.80 20.43
N THR A 159 7.86 8.02 20.49
CA THR A 159 8.82 8.50 19.49
C THR A 159 10.19 7.90 19.76
N LEU A 160 10.87 7.55 18.69
CA LEU A 160 12.23 7.03 18.74
C LEU A 160 13.21 8.14 18.42
N ASP A 161 14.39 8.05 19.02
CA ASP A 161 15.52 8.91 18.64
C ASP A 161 15.73 8.80 17.13
N GLN A 162 15.87 9.95 16.45
CA GLN A 162 16.09 10.04 15.00
C GLN A 162 17.51 9.58 14.67
N ASP A 163 17.77 8.30 14.86
CA ASP A 163 19.04 7.67 14.52
C ASP A 163 19.22 7.71 13.00
N GLN A 164 20.42 8.09 12.58
CA GLN A 164 20.88 8.01 11.20
C GLN A 164 20.68 6.60 10.62
N GLN A 165 20.65 5.55 11.46
CA GLN A 165 20.36 4.18 11.03
C GLN A 165 18.96 4.00 10.44
N PHE A 166 17.92 4.62 11.02
CA PHE A 166 16.57 4.54 10.46
C PHE A 166 16.47 5.29 9.14
N SER A 167 17.14 6.43 9.02
CA SER A 167 17.19 7.18 7.76
C SER A 167 17.83 6.35 6.65
N LYS A 168 18.98 5.70 6.93
CA LYS A 168 19.63 4.76 5.99
C LYS A 168 18.72 3.58 5.61
N LEU A 169 18.00 3.04 6.59
CA LEU A 169 17.08 1.93 6.36
C LEU A 169 15.95 2.34 5.40
N VAL A 170 15.35 3.51 5.63
CA VAL A 170 14.31 4.07 4.75
C VAL A 170 14.88 4.39 3.38
N GLU A 171 16.08 4.96 3.26
CA GLU A 171 16.71 5.24 1.96
C GLU A 171 16.90 3.98 1.11
N ILE A 172 17.30 2.87 1.73
CA ILE A 172 17.44 1.56 1.05
C ILE A 172 16.08 1.07 0.56
N ILE A 173 15.06 1.13 1.43
CA ILE A 173 13.70 0.73 1.09
C ILE A 173 13.16 1.60 -0.06
N ASP A 174 13.27 2.92 0.05
CA ASP A 174 12.80 3.89 -0.93
C ASP A 174 13.52 3.78 -2.27
N LYS A 175 14.79 3.36 -2.29
CA LYS A 175 15.49 3.03 -3.54
C LYS A 175 14.79 1.89 -4.28
N ILE A 176 14.53 0.77 -3.59
CA ILE A 176 13.86 -0.40 -4.18
C ILE A 176 12.43 -0.05 -4.59
N LEU A 177 11.70 0.69 -3.76
CA LEU A 177 10.33 1.11 -4.09
C LEU A 177 10.30 2.00 -5.33
N ARG A 178 11.22 2.96 -5.47
CA ARG A 178 11.32 3.82 -6.65
C ARG A 178 11.66 3.06 -7.93
N GLU A 179 12.53 2.04 -7.85
CA GLU A 179 12.83 1.16 -9.00
C GLU A 179 11.57 0.44 -9.52
N HIS A 180 10.60 0.20 -8.63
CA HIS A 180 9.31 -0.39 -8.95
C HIS A 180 8.17 0.65 -9.15
N LEU A 181 8.50 1.94 -9.22
CA LEU A 181 7.57 3.07 -9.38
C LEU A 181 6.53 3.19 -8.24
N TYR A 182 6.90 2.77 -7.02
CA TYR A 182 6.10 2.91 -5.82
C TYR A 182 6.50 4.15 -5.00
N PRO A 183 5.60 4.67 -4.15
CA PRO A 183 5.86 5.88 -3.38
C PRO A 183 6.99 5.67 -2.36
N SER A 184 7.80 6.72 -2.21
CA SER A 184 8.79 6.84 -1.14
C SER A 184 8.13 7.16 0.21
N TYR A 185 8.91 7.10 1.27
CA TYR A 185 8.48 7.43 2.63
C TYR A 185 8.15 8.93 2.80
N TYR A 186 7.78 9.33 4.01
CA TYR A 186 7.46 10.73 4.32
C TYR A 186 8.71 11.61 4.23
N GLU A 187 8.56 12.85 3.73
CA GLU A 187 9.66 13.82 3.62
C GLU A 187 10.30 14.13 4.97
N ASN A 188 9.46 14.29 6.01
CA ASN A 188 9.88 14.48 7.39
C ASN A 188 9.49 13.22 8.20
N PRO A 189 10.38 12.21 8.27
CA PRO A 189 10.08 10.96 8.94
C PRO A 189 10.01 11.14 10.45
N CYS A 190 8.95 10.62 11.06
CA CYS A 190 8.85 10.45 12.50
C CYS A 190 8.81 8.96 12.78
N PHE A 191 9.91 8.39 13.29
CA PHE A 191 9.96 6.99 13.68
C PHE A 191 9.33 6.84 15.06
N HIS A 192 8.35 5.95 15.17
CA HIS A 192 7.57 5.79 16.38
C HIS A 192 7.02 4.38 16.48
N ILE A 193 6.54 4.03 17.68
CA ILE A 193 5.83 2.79 17.98
C ILE A 193 4.47 3.18 18.53
N SER A 194 3.42 2.88 17.79
CA SER A 194 2.04 3.08 18.23
C SER A 194 1.64 2.02 19.25
N PHE A 195 1.12 2.44 20.41
CA PHE A 195 0.70 1.50 21.47
C PHE A 195 -0.77 1.58 21.84
N ALA A 196 -1.45 2.68 21.53
CA ALA A 196 -2.90 2.78 21.66
C ALA A 196 -3.48 3.67 20.57
N TYR A 197 -4.78 3.53 20.33
CA TYR A 197 -5.51 4.35 19.37
C TYR A 197 -6.86 4.78 19.93
N SER A 198 -7.34 5.93 19.48
CA SER A 198 -8.69 6.42 19.73
C SER A 198 -9.31 6.88 18.43
N ILE A 199 -10.61 6.61 18.26
CA ILE A 199 -11.35 7.02 17.07
C ILE A 199 -12.12 8.27 17.45
N GLU A 200 -11.78 9.40 16.83
CA GLU A 200 -12.53 10.64 17.05
C GLU A 200 -13.86 10.57 16.31
N LYS A 201 -14.94 10.26 17.04
CA LYS A 201 -16.28 10.66 16.61
C LYS A 201 -16.54 12.07 17.12
N ASN A 202 -16.46 13.03 16.19
CA ASN A 202 -16.97 14.40 16.22
C ASN A 202 -15.93 15.50 16.47
N GLN A 203 -15.74 16.28 15.41
CA GLN A 203 -15.30 17.67 15.46
C GLN A 203 -16.09 18.42 16.54
N GLN A 204 -15.40 18.88 17.58
CA GLN A 204 -15.70 20.13 18.29
C GLN A 204 -14.48 20.52 19.12
N GLU A 205 -13.78 21.54 18.62
CA GLU A 205 -12.94 22.48 19.37
C GLU A 205 -12.21 21.92 20.59
N LYS A 206 -11.04 21.30 20.39
CA LYS A 206 -10.01 21.31 21.42
C LYS A 206 -8.93 22.31 21.01
N GLN A 207 -8.80 23.34 21.85
CA GLN A 207 -7.77 24.38 21.81
C GLN A 207 -6.37 23.78 21.62
N PRO A 208 -5.43 24.53 21.01
CA PRO A 208 -4.10 24.02 20.67
C PRO A 208 -3.29 23.83 21.95
N ASN A 209 -3.30 22.61 22.48
CA ASN A 209 -2.37 22.23 23.53
C ASN A 209 -0.99 21.99 22.88
N GLU A 210 0.07 22.35 23.60
CA GLU A 210 1.50 22.40 23.21
C GLU A 210 2.12 21.07 22.72
N TRP A 211 1.31 20.05 22.45
CA TRP A 211 1.70 18.68 22.09
C TRP A 211 1.46 18.36 20.61
N ASN A 212 0.88 19.29 19.84
CA ASN A 212 0.56 19.12 18.43
C ASN A 212 1.76 19.45 17.53
N GLU A 213 2.78 18.59 17.53
CA GLU A 213 3.67 18.52 16.37
C GLU A 213 3.07 17.54 15.37
N LYS A 214 2.71 18.09 14.19
CA LYS A 214 2.20 17.33 13.05
C LYS A 214 3.26 16.36 12.55
N CYS A 215 3.28 15.15 13.11
CA CYS A 215 3.89 14.00 12.48
C CYS A 215 2.79 13.03 12.11
N VAL A 216 2.70 12.72 10.81
CA VAL A 216 1.71 11.79 10.27
C VAL A 216 2.10 10.39 10.69
N VAL A 217 1.20 9.71 11.39
CA VAL A 217 1.41 8.36 11.89
C VAL A 217 0.26 7.46 11.51
N ARG A 218 0.63 6.27 11.05
CA ARG A 218 -0.24 5.11 11.00
C ARG A 218 0.36 4.03 11.89
#